data_AF-A0A7K7X2K4-F1
#
_entry.id   AF-A0A7K7X2K4-F1
#
_cell.length_a   1.000
_cell.length_b   1.000
_cell.length_c   1.000
_cell.angle_alpha   90.00
_cell.angle_beta   90.00
_cell.angle_gamma   90.00
#
_symmetry.space_group_name_H-M   'P 1'
#
loop_
_entity.id
_entity.type
_entity.pdbx_description
1 polymer ?
#
loop_
_entity_poly.entity_id
_entity_poly.type
_entity_poly.pdbx_seq_one_letter_code
_entity_poly.pdbx_strand_id
1 'polypeptide(L)'
;REEELLYLTFIEDITNEILRLGLFSNRVLDQLFECYIEENKNRLDEGKMRHMLDVLKSDLGCSQDSEAELSHGGQDTSESLDLQESDTIEELEFTSKGHRLRKATKSEEFLETINLSLQ
;
A
#
# COMPACT_ATOMS: atom_id res chain seq x y z
N ARG A 1 0.71 21.13 -5.08
CA ARG A 1 0.50 20.27 -6.26
C ARG A 1 1.57 19.20 -6.42
N GLU A 2 2.87 19.53 -6.39
CA GLU A 2 3.93 18.50 -6.48
C GLU A 2 3.84 17.47 -5.33
N GLU A 3 3.54 17.92 -4.12
CA GLU A 3 3.33 17.03 -2.97
C GLU A 3 2.15 16.05 -3.17
N GLU A 4 1.01 16.51 -3.70
CA GLU A 4 -0.14 15.63 -3.99
C GLU A 4 0.23 14.55 -5.02
N LEU A 5 1.05 14.88 -6.02
CA LEU A 5 1.54 13.91 -7.00
C LEU A 5 2.40 12.82 -6.34
N LEU A 6 3.18 13.16 -5.30
CA LEU A 6 3.96 12.17 -4.55
C LEU A 6 3.05 11.20 -3.79
N TYR A 7 1.98 11.67 -3.15
CA TYR A 7 1.00 10.79 -2.51
C TYR A 7 0.25 9.90 -3.52
N LEU A 8 -0.09 10.45 -4.70
CA LEU A 8 -0.72 9.67 -5.77
C LEU A 8 0.22 8.58 -6.30
N THR A 9 1.50 8.90 -6.48
CA THR A 9 2.51 7.92 -6.92
C THR A 9 2.71 6.84 -5.85
N PHE A 10 2.76 7.24 -4.58
CA PHE A 10 2.90 6.32 -3.44
C PHE A 10 1.78 5.27 -3.41
N ILE A 11 0.52 5.69 -3.51
CA ILE A 11 -0.61 4.75 -3.48
C ILE A 11 -0.71 3.93 -4.78
N GLU A 12 -0.34 4.51 -5.93
CA GLU A 12 -0.24 3.79 -7.21
C GLU A 12 0.78 2.65 -7.11
N ASP A 13 1.97 2.89 -6.57
CA ASP A 13 3.01 1.87 -6.47
C ASP A 13 2.59 0.70 -5.57
N ILE A 14 1.99 1.01 -4.41
CA ILE A 14 1.51 -0.01 -3.46
C ILE A 14 0.37 -0.83 -4.06
N THR A 15 -0.63 -0.19 -4.65
CA THR A 15 -1.76 -0.90 -5.26
C THR A 15 -1.30 -1.78 -6.43
N ASN A 16 -0.34 -1.32 -7.24
CA ASN A 16 0.26 -2.13 -8.29
C ASN A 16 1.06 -3.33 -7.76
N GLU A 17 1.78 -3.18 -6.64
CA GLU A 17 2.49 -4.30 -5.99
C GLU A 17 1.49 -5.34 -5.44
N ILE A 18 0.42 -4.90 -4.77
CA ILE A 18 -0.65 -5.78 -4.30
C ILE A 18 -1.26 -6.60 -5.44
N LEU A 19 -1.57 -5.94 -6.57
CA LEU A 19 -2.13 -6.60 -7.75
C LEU A 19 -1.15 -7.58 -8.41
N ARG A 20 0.15 -7.22 -8.46
CA ARG A 20 1.19 -8.05 -9.08
C ARG A 20 1.47 -9.32 -8.27
N LEU A 21 1.58 -9.18 -6.96
CA LEU A 21 1.86 -10.29 -6.05
C LEU A 21 0.59 -11.07 -5.66
N GLY A 22 -0.59 -10.47 -5.89
CA GLY A 22 -1.86 -11.04 -5.45
C GLY A 22 -1.95 -11.11 -3.93
N LEU A 23 -1.58 -10.04 -3.22
CA LEU A 23 -1.55 -10.02 -1.76
C LEU A 23 -2.95 -9.75 -1.18
N PHE A 24 -3.39 -10.60 -0.26
CA PHE A 24 -4.69 -10.46 0.42
C PHE A 24 -4.66 -10.85 1.91
N SER A 25 -3.49 -11.20 2.45
CA SER A 25 -3.35 -11.50 3.89
C SER A 25 -3.04 -10.25 4.69
N ASN A 26 -3.74 -10.07 5.81
CA ASN A 26 -3.53 -8.96 6.73
C ASN A 26 -2.07 -8.80 7.16
N ARG A 27 -1.41 -9.91 7.54
CA ARG A 27 0.00 -9.90 7.97
C ARG A 27 0.95 -9.43 6.88
N VAL A 28 0.68 -9.80 5.63
CA VAL A 28 1.55 -9.47 4.49
C VAL A 28 1.33 -8.03 4.03
N LEU A 29 0.07 -7.57 4.05
CA LEU A 29 -0.25 -6.16 3.79
C LEU A 29 0.41 -5.24 4.82
N ASP A 30 0.39 -5.59 6.11
CA ASP A 30 1.05 -4.81 7.15
C ASP A 30 2.57 -4.70 6.90
N GLN A 31 3.22 -5.78 6.50
CA GLN A 31 4.65 -5.76 6.15
C GLN A 31 4.93 -4.90 4.92
N LEU A 32 4.14 -5.05 3.85
CA LEU A 32 4.25 -4.23 2.65
C LEU A 32 4.12 -2.73 2.98
N PHE A 33 3.12 -2.39 3.78
CA PHE A 33 2.82 -1.02 4.17
C PHE A 33 3.96 -0.39 4.97
N GLU A 34 4.49 -1.11 5.97
CA GLU A 34 5.63 -0.62 6.75
C GLU A 34 6.89 -0.42 5.89
N CYS A 35 7.19 -1.33 4.95
CA CYS A 35 8.29 -1.14 4.00
C CYS A 35 8.13 0.15 3.18
N TYR A 36 6.94 0.38 2.62
CA TYR A 36 6.69 1.56 1.78
C TYR A 36 6.66 2.87 2.58
N ILE A 37 6.16 2.85 3.83
CA ILE A 37 6.22 4.00 4.74
C ILE A 37 7.68 4.36 5.02
N GLU A 38 8.50 3.37 5.40
CA GLU A 38 9.91 3.58 5.75
C GLU A 38 10.72 4.14 4.56
N GLU A 39 10.43 3.70 3.34
CA GLU A 39 11.05 4.22 2.11
C GLU A 39 10.65 5.68 1.79
N ASN A 40 9.45 6.10 2.20
CA ASN A 40 8.87 7.39 1.83
C ASN A 40 8.78 8.42 2.97
N LYS A 41 9.08 8.05 4.22
CA LYS A 41 9.01 8.95 5.39
C LYS A 41 9.85 10.22 5.29
N ASN A 42 10.90 10.21 4.46
CA ASN A 42 11.78 11.37 4.26
C ASN A 42 11.17 12.42 3.33
N ARG A 43 10.09 12.11 2.62
CA ARG A 43 9.48 12.96 1.57
C ARG A 43 7.96 13.12 1.70
N LEU A 44 7.29 12.27 2.48
CA LEU A 44 5.85 12.29 2.72
C LEU A 44 5.58 12.29 4.23
N ASP A 45 4.41 12.81 4.62
CA ASP A 45 3.92 12.74 5.99
C ASP A 45 3.45 11.32 6.31
N GLU A 46 4.03 10.75 7.36
CA GLU A 46 3.77 9.39 7.79
C GLU A 46 2.33 9.17 8.25
N GLY A 47 1.73 10.14 8.95
CA GLY A 47 0.35 10.04 9.40
C GLY A 47 -0.62 9.97 8.22
N LYS A 48 -0.39 10.79 7.19
CA LYS A 48 -1.17 10.78 5.97
C LYS A 48 -0.95 9.51 5.14
N MET A 49 0.28 9.00 5.06
CA MET A 49 0.54 7.69 4.43
C MET A 49 -0.23 6.58 5.13
N ARG A 50 -0.16 6.50 6.47
CA ARG A 50 -0.93 5.49 7.23
C ARG A 50 -2.43 5.60 7.00
N HIS A 51 -2.98 6.81 7.05
CA HIS A 51 -4.40 7.00 6.78
C HIS A 51 -4.83 6.50 5.39
N MET A 52 -4.04 6.78 4.35
CA MET A 52 -4.32 6.28 3.00
C MET A 52 -4.28 4.76 2.93
N LEU A 53 -3.36 4.13 3.67
CA LEU A 53 -3.21 2.68 3.71
C LEU A 53 -4.32 2.00 4.52
N ASP A 54 -4.79 2.63 5.60
CA ASP A 54 -5.94 2.14 6.37
C ASP A 54 -7.22 2.11 5.54
N VAL A 55 -7.45 3.16 4.74
CA VAL A 55 -8.58 3.21 3.78
C VAL A 55 -8.42 2.11 2.74
N LEU A 56 -7.24 1.97 2.14
CA LEU A 56 -6.97 0.90 1.17
C LEU A 56 -7.18 -0.50 1.77
N LYS A 57 -6.70 -0.72 3.00
CA LYS A 57 -6.86 -1.98 3.73
C LYS A 57 -8.33 -2.32 3.97
N SER A 58 -9.14 -1.30 4.27
CA SER A 58 -10.59 -1.44 4.43
C SER A 58 -11.27 -1.76 3.10
N ASP A 59 -10.87 -1.12 2.00
CA ASP A 59 -11.39 -1.40 0.65
C ASP A 59 -11.05 -2.82 0.18
N LEU A 60 -9.94 -3.38 0.66
CA LEU A 60 -9.55 -4.78 0.43
C LEU A 60 -10.26 -5.79 1.36
N GLY A 61 -11.14 -5.32 2.26
CA GLY A 61 -11.83 -6.17 3.24
C GLY A 61 -10.92 -6.72 4.34
N CYS A 62 -9.78 -6.09 4.57
CA CYS A 62 -8.76 -6.51 5.53
C CYS A 62 -8.77 -5.64 6.81
N SER A 63 -9.81 -4.86 7.08
CA SER A 63 -9.87 -4.06 8.31
C SER A 63 -9.86 -4.96 9.58
N GLN A 64 -9.32 -4.43 10.68
CA GLN A 64 -9.20 -5.15 11.97
C GLN A 64 -10.56 -5.39 12.67
N ASP A 65 -11.68 -5.09 12.01
CA ASP A 65 -13.03 -5.08 12.62
C ASP A 65 -13.61 -6.49 12.92
N SER A 66 -12.78 -7.54 12.91
CA SER A 66 -13.19 -8.92 13.23
C SER A 66 -12.58 -9.49 14.52
N GLU A 67 -12.03 -8.66 15.41
CA GLU A 67 -11.67 -9.08 16.78
C GLU A 67 -12.78 -8.78 17.81
N ALA A 68 -14.04 -8.88 17.37
CA ALA A 68 -15.21 -8.88 18.24
C ALA A 68 -15.99 -10.18 18.04
N GLU A 69 -15.46 -11.30 18.53
CA GLU A 69 -16.18 -12.48 19.05
C GLU A 69 -15.13 -13.56 19.47
N LEU A 70 -14.23 -13.25 20.42
CA LEU A 70 -13.62 -14.27 21.29
C LEU A 70 -14.08 -14.06 22.72
N SER A 71 -15.39 -14.20 22.90
CA SER A 71 -16.03 -14.38 24.19
C SER A 71 -16.21 -15.88 24.44
N HIS A 72 -15.17 -16.60 24.84
CA HIS A 72 -15.37 -17.89 25.52
C HIS A 72 -14.51 -18.00 26.77
N GLY A 73 -15.17 -17.68 27.89
CA GLY A 73 -15.14 -18.40 29.16
C GLY A 73 -13.78 -18.82 29.68
N GLY A 74 -13.34 -18.16 30.75
CA GLY A 74 -12.08 -18.48 31.42
C GLY A 74 -11.90 -19.95 31.76
N GLN A 75 -10.66 -20.41 31.60
CA GLN A 75 -10.07 -21.42 32.47
C GLN A 75 -8.56 -21.20 32.49
N ASP A 76 -8.05 -21.00 33.69
CA ASP A 76 -6.64 -21.07 34.01
C ASP A 76 -6.10 -22.46 33.64
N THR A 77 -5.17 -22.53 32.68
CA THR A 77 -4.09 -23.53 32.70
C THR A 77 -2.90 -22.96 31.95
N SER A 78 -1.88 -22.58 32.72
CA SER A 78 -0.52 -22.46 32.25
C SER A 78 -0.10 -23.77 31.57
N GLU A 79 0.04 -23.76 30.25
CA GLU A 79 0.79 -24.80 29.54
C GLU A 79 1.62 -24.11 28.46
N SER A 80 2.93 -24.21 28.65
CA SER A 80 3.97 -23.72 27.76
C SER A 80 3.82 -24.32 26.37
N LEU A 81 3.25 -23.56 25.43
CA LEU A 81 3.35 -23.90 24.01
C LEU A 81 4.65 -23.32 23.48
N ASP A 82 5.63 -24.20 23.34
CA ASP A 82 6.79 -24.04 22.50
C ASP A 82 6.29 -23.76 21.07
N LEU A 83 6.16 -22.48 20.73
CA LEU A 83 5.82 -22.03 19.39
C LEU A 83 7.07 -22.22 18.53
N GLN A 84 7.18 -23.44 18.00
CA GLN A 84 8.17 -23.81 17.01
C GLN A 84 8.00 -22.91 15.77
N GLU A 85 8.87 -21.91 15.72
CA GLU A 85 9.34 -21.18 14.54
C GLU A 85 9.33 -22.08 13.30
N SER A 86 8.55 -21.69 12.28
CA SER A 86 8.90 -21.71 10.84
C SER A 86 7.64 -21.58 9.98
N ASP A 87 7.02 -20.39 9.97
CA ASP A 87 6.36 -19.97 8.74
C ASP A 87 7.51 -19.61 7.79
N THR A 88 7.74 -20.44 6.77
CA THR A 88 8.61 -20.09 5.64
C THR A 88 8.24 -18.70 5.16
N ILE A 89 9.04 -17.71 5.56
CA ILE A 89 9.10 -16.41 4.92
C ILE A 89 9.65 -16.74 3.53
N GLU A 90 8.75 -17.05 2.58
CA GLU A 90 9.07 -16.76 1.20
C GLU A 90 9.52 -15.30 1.21
N GLU A 91 10.77 -15.11 0.83
CA GLU A 91 11.44 -13.82 0.71
C GLU A 91 10.60 -12.98 -0.26
N LEU A 92 9.57 -12.31 0.27
CA LEU A 92 8.73 -11.39 -0.48
C LEU A 92 9.60 -10.17 -0.74
N GLU A 93 10.37 -10.27 -1.82
CA GLU A 93 11.10 -9.16 -2.40
C GLU A 93 10.08 -8.15 -2.92
N PHE A 94 9.66 -7.22 -2.05
CA PHE A 94 8.87 -6.07 -2.45
C PHE A 94 9.71 -5.28 -3.45
N THR A 95 9.36 -5.37 -4.72
CA THR A 95 10.15 -4.77 -5.78
C THR A 95 9.95 -3.26 -5.77
N SER A 96 10.79 -2.53 -5.01
CA SER A 96 10.85 -1.06 -4.92
C SER A 96 11.23 -0.35 -6.26
N LYS A 97 11.03 -0.98 -7.42
CA LYS A 97 11.36 -0.40 -8.73
C LYS A 97 10.20 0.45 -9.29
N GLY A 98 9.83 1.47 -8.54
CA GLY A 98 8.89 2.52 -8.93
C GLY A 98 9.52 3.80 -9.49
N HIS A 99 10.84 3.89 -9.69
CA HIS A 99 11.43 5.09 -10.31
C HIS A 99 11.32 5.07 -11.84
N ARG A 100 10.09 5.20 -12.38
CA ARG A 100 9.93 5.69 -13.76
C ARG A 100 10.02 7.20 -13.74
N LEU A 101 11.24 7.72 -13.81
CA LEU A 101 11.49 9.11 -14.20
C LEU A 101 10.88 9.33 -15.59
N ARG A 102 9.62 9.76 -15.65
CA ARG A 102 9.03 10.28 -16.89
C ARG A 102 9.79 11.55 -17.21
N LYS A 103 10.81 11.42 -18.06
CA LYS A 103 11.44 12.56 -18.73
C LYS A 103 10.33 13.29 -19.47
N ALA A 104 9.99 14.49 -19.00
CA ALA A 104 9.10 15.39 -19.71
C ALA A 104 9.74 15.74 -21.06
N THR A 105 9.29 15.06 -22.11
CA THR A 105 9.59 15.48 -23.48
C THR A 105 8.49 16.45 -23.85
N LYS A 106 8.86 17.73 -23.97
CA LYS A 106 8.01 18.80 -24.51
C LYS A 106 7.33 18.29 -25.78
N SER A 107 6.01 18.12 -25.73
CA SER A 107 5.18 18.12 -26.93
C SER A 107 4.33 19.38 -26.88
N GLU A 108 4.84 20.40 -27.56
CA GLU A 108 4.28 21.76 -27.70
C GLU A 108 3.27 21.84 -28.87
N GLU A 109 2.62 20.73 -29.27
CA GLU A 109 1.83 20.71 -30.53
C GLU A 109 0.59 19.80 -30.47
N PHE A 110 -0.26 19.91 -29.43
CA PHE A 110 -1.53 19.15 -29.47
C PHE A 110 -2.79 19.91 -29.02
N LEU A 111 -2.74 21.23 -28.81
CA LEU A 111 -3.93 22.01 -28.42
C LEU A 111 -4.29 23.14 -29.40
N GLU A 112 -3.80 23.10 -30.63
CA GLU A 112 -4.15 24.11 -31.65
C GLU A 112 -5.16 23.62 -32.70
N THR A 113 -5.92 22.55 -32.42
CA THR A 113 -6.88 22.00 -33.41
C THR A 113 -8.34 21.95 -32.97
N ILE A 114 -8.72 22.51 -31.80
CA ILE A 114 -10.11 22.48 -31.31
C ILE A 114 -10.77 23.87 -31.25
N ASN A 115 -10.45 24.80 -32.15
CA ASN A 115 -11.22 26.04 -32.19
C ASN A 115 -11.21 26.82 -33.52
N LEU A 116 -11.66 26.26 -34.65
CA LEU A 116 -12.17 27.05 -35.81
C LEU A 116 -12.87 26.21 -36.91
N SER A 117 -13.79 25.31 -36.55
CA SER A 117 -14.75 24.74 -37.52
C SER A 117 -16.20 25.07 -37.15
N LEU A 118 -16.44 26.36 -36.94
CA LEU A 118 -17.78 26.94 -37.03
C LEU A 118 -17.71 28.13 -37.98
N GLN A 119 -17.73 27.83 -39.28
CA GLN A 119 -18.26 28.74 -40.30
C GLN A 119 -18.95 27.92 -41.38
#